data_AF-A0A530CGQ8-F1
#
_entry.id   AF-A0A530CGQ8-F1
#
_cell.length_a   1.000
_cell.length_b   1.000
_cell.length_c   1.000
_cell.angle_alpha   90.00
_cell.angle_beta   90.00
_cell.angle_gamma   90.00
#
_symmetry.space_group_name_H-M   'P 1'
#
loop_
_entity.id
_entity.type
_entity.pdbx_description
1 polymer ?
#
loop_
_entity_poly.entity_id
_entity_poly.type
_entity_poly.pdbx_seq_one_letter_code
_entity_poly.pdbx_strand_id
1 'polypeptide(L)' 'MTRMEDLTAALEEMLAASPGAVSIAAGIALLRQRGAIQSDVDLQNLVGSFAAERRRPIRFDRQP' A
#
# COMPACT_ATOMS: atom_id res chain seq x y z
N MET A 1 15.95 -5.98 -6.51
CA MET A 1 15.60 -5.46 -5.18
C MET A 1 14.87 -4.14 -5.41
N THR A 2 13.56 -4.12 -5.19
CA THR A 2 12.74 -2.92 -5.41
C THR A 2 13.09 -1.88 -4.35
N ARG A 3 13.34 -0.62 -4.76
CA ARG A 3 13.68 0.44 -3.81
C ARG A 3 12.41 0.99 -3.17
N MET A 4 12.56 1.58 -1.98
CA MET A 4 11.42 2.14 -1.24
C MET A 4 10.67 3.21 -2.03
N GLU A 5 11.38 4.02 -2.81
CA GLU A 5 10.80 5.07 -3.66
C GLU A 5 9.87 4.48 -4.73
N ASP A 6 10.22 3.33 -5.31
CA ASP A 6 9.40 2.63 -6.31
C ASP A 6 8.10 2.08 -5.70
N LEU A 7 8.15 1.68 -4.42
CA LEU A 7 7.00 1.16 -3.68
C LEU A 7 6.00 2.28 -3.37
N THR A 8 6.49 3.43 -2.90
CA THR A 8 5.62 4.59 -2.66
C THR A 8 4.99 5.09 -3.96
N ALA A 9 5.74 5.15 -5.06
CA ALA A 9 5.20 5.53 -6.37
C ALA A 9 4.07 4.61 -6.83
N ALA A 10 4.19 3.29 -6.61
CA ALA A 10 3.11 2.35 -6.91
C ALA A 10 1.85 2.64 -6.08
N LEU A 11 1.98 2.99 -4.80
CA LEU A 11 0.84 3.37 -3.95
C LEU A 11 0.18 4.68 -4.40
N GLU A 12 0.95 5.64 -4.93
CA GLU A 12 0.40 6.84 -5.58
C GLU A 12 -0.45 6.49 -6.81
N GLU A 13 0.07 5.63 -7.68
CA GLU A 13 -0.65 5.17 -8.87
C GLU A 13 -1.99 4.51 -8.48
N MET A 14 -1.97 3.68 -7.44
CA MET A 14 -3.19 3.06 -6.90
C MET A 14 -4.19 4.09 -6.37
N LEU A 15 -3.71 5.07 -5.61
CA LEU A 15 -4.58 6.12 -5.05
C LEU A 15 -5.13 7.04 -6.14
N ALA A 16 -4.37 7.31 -7.20
CA ALA A 16 -4.83 8.08 -8.35
C ALA A 16 -5.90 7.32 -9.15
N ALA A 17 -5.75 6.01 -9.32
CA ALA A 17 -6.70 5.16 -10.03
C ALA A 17 -8.02 4.96 -9.26
N SER A 18 -7.94 4.90 -7.93
CA SER A 18 -9.12 4.79 -7.05
C SER A 18 -9.01 5.76 -5.87
N PRO A 19 -9.37 7.03 -6.07
CA PRO A 19 -9.35 8.03 -5.00
C PRO A 19 -10.30 7.64 -3.87
N GLY A 20 -9.81 7.64 -2.63
CA GLY A 20 -10.63 7.34 -1.46
C GLY A 20 -9.88 6.60 -0.38
N ALA A 21 -10.54 5.61 0.22
CA ALA A 21 -9.93 4.80 1.27
C ALA A 21 -8.85 3.88 0.70
N VAL A 22 -7.70 3.82 1.39
CA VAL A 22 -6.59 2.93 1.02
C VAL A 22 -6.83 1.56 1.63
N SER A 23 -6.92 0.54 0.78
CA SER A 23 -7.02 -0.87 1.22
C SER A 23 -5.63 -1.41 1.58
N ILE A 24 -5.50 -1.97 2.80
CA ILE A 24 -4.26 -2.63 3.22
C ILE A 24 -3.98 -3.85 2.33
N ALA A 25 -4.98 -4.69 2.08
CA ALA A 25 -4.83 -5.90 1.29
C ALA A 25 -4.45 -5.59 -0.17
N ALA A 26 -5.12 -4.61 -0.79
CA ALA A 26 -4.80 -4.19 -2.16
C ALA A 26 -3.41 -3.54 -2.24
N GLY A 27 -3.04 -2.72 -1.25
CA GLY A 27 -1.71 -2.13 -1.15
C GLY A 27 -0.61 -3.20 -1.06
N ILE A 28 -0.74 -4.16 -0.15
CA ILE A 28 0.22 -5.27 -0.02
C ILE A 28 0.31 -6.08 -1.32
N ALA A 29 -0.83 -6.46 -1.92
CA ALA A 29 -0.85 -7.21 -3.17
C ALA A 29 -0.15 -6.47 -4.31
N LEU A 30 -0.39 -5.17 -4.44
CA LEU A 30 0.29 -4.32 -5.42
C LEU A 30 1.80 -4.29 -5.19
N LEU A 31 2.24 -4.09 -3.95
CA LEU A 31 3.65 -4.04 -3.60
C LEU A 31 4.35 -5.38 -3.91
N ARG A 32 3.69 -6.51 -3.64
CA ARG A 32 4.17 -7.85 -4.02
C ARG A 32 4.31 -8.00 -5.54
N GLN A 33 3.34 -7.54 -6.31
CA GLN A 33 3.42 -7.54 -7.78
C GLN A 33 4.57 -6.70 -8.31
N ARG A 34 4.96 -5.64 -7.57
CA ARG A 34 6.14 -4.80 -7.86
C ARG A 34 7.45 -5.37 -7.28
N GLY A 35 7.44 -6.61 -6.79
CA GLY A 35 8.64 -7.33 -6.34
C GLY A 35 9.07 -7.04 -4.90
N ALA A 36 8.17 -6.51 -4.06
CA ALA A 36 8.46 -6.33 -2.64
C ALA A 36 8.65 -7.69 -1.95
N ILE A 37 9.77 -7.85 -1.24
CA ILE A 37 10.16 -9.09 -0.53
C ILE A 37 10.05 -8.98 0.99
N GLN A 38 9.70 -7.79 1.51
CA GLN A 38 9.55 -7.51 2.93
C GLN A 38 8.46 -8.38 3.58
N SER A 39 8.40 -8.41 4.91
CA SER A 39 7.33 -9.13 5.62
C SER A 39 5.97 -8.47 5.39
N ASP A 40 4.88 -9.21 5.58
CA ASP A 40 3.53 -8.62 5.45
C ASP A 40 3.29 -7.52 6.49
N VAL A 41 3.89 -7.62 7.67
CA VAL A 41 3.83 -6.59 8.72
C VAL A 41 4.52 -5.30 8.24
N ASP A 42 5.69 -5.41 7.61
CA ASP A 42 6.40 -4.25 7.07
C ASP A 42 5.61 -3.59 5.94
N LEU A 43 5.04 -4.39 5.04
CA LEU A 43 4.22 -3.87 3.94
C LEU A 43 2.92 -3.25 4.46
N GLN A 44 2.27 -3.85 5.47
CA GLN A 44 1.12 -3.27 6.13
C GLN A 44 1.46 -1.91 6.77
N ASN A 45 2.58 -1.83 7.48
CA ASN A 45 3.05 -0.58 8.09
C ASN A 45 3.33 0.49 7.02
N LEU A 46 3.95 0.11 5.90
CA LEU A 46 4.21 1.03 4.79
C LEU A 46 2.90 1.59 4.20
N VAL A 47 1.92 0.72 3.90
CA VAL A 47 0.63 1.14 3.35
C VAL A 47 -0.14 2.00 4.37
N GLY A 48 -0.07 1.67 5.66
CA GLY A 48 -0.69 2.44 6.74
C GLY A 48 -0.09 3.85 6.86
N SER A 49 1.24 3.96 6.87
CA SER A 49 1.94 5.24 6.90
C SER A 49 1.61 6.10 5.68
N PHE A 50 1.63 5.50 4.48
CA PHE A 50 1.24 6.16 3.24
C PHE A 50 -0.18 6.75 3.32
N ALA A 51 -1.15 5.97 3.79
CA ALA A 51 -2.52 6.43 3.95
C ALA A 51 -2.63 7.60 4.95
N ALA A 52 -1.90 7.52 6.08
CA ALA A 52 -1.88 8.55 7.11
C ALA A 52 -1.28 9.87 6.59
N GLU A 53 -0.14 9.80 5.89
CA GLU A 53 0.52 10.97 5.29
C GLU A 53 -0.37 11.68 4.28
N ARG A 54 -1.20 10.93 3.53
CA ARG A 54 -2.14 11.49 2.55
C ARG A 54 -3.52 11.81 3.10
N ARG A 55 -3.68 11.72 4.42
CA ARG A 55 -4.96 11.95 5.12
C ARG A 55 -6.08 11.16 4.44
N ARG A 56 -5.80 9.90 4.15
CA ARG A 56 -6.76 8.95 3.56
C ARG A 56 -7.20 7.95 4.62
N PRO A 57 -8.50 7.64 4.70
CA PRO A 57 -8.97 6.60 5.59
C PRO A 57 -8.40 5.24 5.14
N ILE A 58 -8.08 4.39 6.12
CA ILE A 58 -7.70 3.01 5.84
C ILE A 58 -8.97 2.17 5.75
N ARG A 59 -9.07 1.38 4.68
CA ARG A 59 -10.07 0.33 4.56
C ARG A 59 -9.47 -0.98 5.07
N PHE A 60 -9.98 -1.43 6.21
CA PHE A 60 -9.68 -2.76 6.74
C PHE A 60 -10.54 -3.77 5.99
N ASP A 61 -10.00 -4.32 4.92
CA ASP A 61 -10.61 -5.48 4.29
C ASP A 61 -10.43 -6.67 5.24
N ARG A 62 -11.52 -7.11 5.86
CA ARG A 62 -11.52 -8.40 6.57
C ARG A 62 -11.31 -9.47 5.51
N GLN A 63 -10.09 -9.99 5.40
CA GLN A 63 -9.88 -11.25 4.68
C GLN A 63 -10.66 -12.34 5.44
N PRO A 64 -11.51 -13.13 4.75
CA PRO A 64 -12.11 -14.33 5.32
C PRO A 64 -11.06 -15.39 5.65
#